data_AF-A0A6N7P4K6-F1
#
_entry.id   AF-A0A6N7P4K6-F1
#
_cell.length_a   1.000
_cell.length_b   1.000
_cell.length_c   1.000
_cell.angle_alpha   90.00
_cell.angle_beta   90.00
_cell.angle_gamma   90.00
#
_symmetry.space_group_name_H-M   'P 1'
#
loop_
_entity.id
_entity.type
_entity.pdbx_description
1 polymer ?
#
loop_
_entity_poly.entity_id
_entity_poly.type
_entity_poly.pdbx_seq_one_letter_code
_entity_poly.pdbx_strand_id
1 'polypeptide(L)'
;MEWVSIKPCYQDGKMQYTEEQAVFSLLTKAGFQLEHMRRAVFPSVIEYFYFHPSLHIQVHEVQGSDTEASQFFIFYPGGSTAFAKGFDQLQQRFAAGTTGNFIIY
;
A
#
# COMPACT_ATOMS: atom_id res chain seq x y z
N MET A 1 12.00 -11.69 13.72
CA MET A 1 11.63 -10.90 12.54
C MET A 1 11.83 -11.79 11.34
N GLU A 2 10.77 -12.06 10.57
CA GLU A 2 10.86 -12.86 9.35
C GLU A 2 10.58 -11.95 8.16
N TRP A 3 11.52 -11.89 7.21
CA TRP A 3 11.35 -11.16 5.96
C TRP A 3 10.55 -12.05 5.00
N VAL A 4 9.32 -11.66 4.67
CA VAL A 4 8.48 -12.43 3.76
C VAL A 4 8.37 -11.71 2.42
N SER A 5 8.65 -12.44 1.35
CA SER A 5 8.57 -11.91 -0.01
C SER A 5 7.11 -11.79 -0.44
N ILE A 6 6.68 -10.61 -0.89
CA ILE A 6 5.40 -10.40 -1.59
C ILE A 6 5.57 -10.93 -3.03
N LYS A 7 5.82 -12.23 -3.16
CA LYS A 7 5.84 -12.88 -4.46
C LYS A 7 4.41 -13.10 -4.92
N PRO A 8 4.13 -12.93 -6.22
CA PRO A 8 2.86 -13.37 -6.79
C PRO A 8 2.64 -14.85 -6.46
N CYS A 9 1.44 -15.17 -5.98
CA CYS A 9 1.03 -16.55 -5.77
C CYS A 9 0.49 -17.10 -7.10
N TYR A 10 0.90 -18.32 -7.46
CA TYR A 10 0.37 -19.02 -8.62
C TYR A 10 -0.37 -20.27 -8.14
N GLN A 11 -1.57 -20.48 -8.65
CA GLN A 11 -2.32 -21.72 -8.49
C GLN A 11 -2.61 -22.26 -9.89
N ASP A 12 -2.21 -23.50 -10.15
CA ASP A 12 -2.32 -24.16 -11.47
C ASP A 12 -1.71 -23.34 -12.62
N GLY A 13 -0.59 -22.66 -12.36
CA GLY A 13 0.10 -21.80 -13.34
C GLY A 13 -0.61 -20.47 -13.63
N LYS A 14 -1.72 -20.17 -12.95
CA LYS A 14 -2.43 -18.89 -13.04
C LYS A 14 -2.09 -18.03 -11.82
N MET A 15 -1.74 -16.78 -12.07
CA MET A 15 -1.52 -15.80 -11.01
C MET A 15 -2.84 -15.59 -10.25
N GLN A 16 -2.81 -15.81 -8.95
CA GLN A 16 -3.94 -15.52 -8.06
C GLN A 16 -3.84 -14.05 -7.66
N TYR A 17 -4.76 -13.25 -8.17
CA TYR A 17 -4.83 -11.83 -7.88
C TYR A 17 -5.36 -11.63 -6.46
N THR A 18 -4.51 -11.11 -5.58
CA THR A 18 -4.89 -10.77 -4.21
C THR A 18 -4.91 -9.26 -4.04
N GLU A 19 -5.65 -8.75 -3.06
CA GLU A 19 -5.75 -7.29 -2.81
C GLU A 19 -4.36 -6.71 -2.49
N GLU A 20 -3.52 -7.46 -1.77
CA GLU A 20 -2.11 -7.11 -1.48
C GLU A 20 -1.31 -6.90 -2.78
N GLN A 21 -1.51 -7.78 -3.77
CA GLN A 21 -0.81 -7.67 -5.05
C GLN A 21 -1.32 -6.47 -5.87
N ALA A 22 -2.62 -6.15 -5.76
CA ALA A 22 -3.22 -4.98 -6.40
C ALA A 22 -2.62 -3.69 -5.84
N VAL A 23 -2.59 -3.57 -4.51
CA VAL A 23 -1.99 -2.45 -3.79
C VAL A 23 -0.50 -2.33 -4.10
N PHE A 24 0.25 -3.42 -3.98
CA PHE A 24 1.68 -3.45 -4.29
C PHE A 24 1.94 -2.98 -5.73
N SER A 25 1.16 -3.48 -6.69
CA SER A 25 1.28 -3.10 -8.10
C SER A 25 0.96 -1.63 -8.34
N LEU A 26 -0.10 -1.11 -7.71
CA LEU A 26 -0.49 0.30 -7.78
C LEU A 26 0.61 1.21 -7.24
N LEU A 27 1.08 0.94 -6.03
CA LEU A 27 2.09 1.75 -5.33
C LEU A 27 3.44 1.69 -6.06
N THR A 28 3.86 0.51 -6.52
CA THR A 28 5.10 0.36 -7.29
C THR A 28 5.04 1.13 -8.61
N LYS A 29 3.91 1.08 -9.34
CA LYS A 29 3.72 1.88 -10.56
C LYS A 29 3.72 3.39 -10.27
N ALA A 30 3.24 3.79 -9.10
CA ALA A 30 3.29 5.18 -8.63
C ALA A 30 4.66 5.59 -8.07
N GLY A 31 5.70 4.75 -8.17
CA GLY A 31 7.07 5.08 -7.76
C GLY A 31 7.39 4.80 -6.29
N PHE A 32 6.48 4.20 -5.53
CA PHE A 32 6.73 3.79 -4.15
C PHE A 32 7.55 2.51 -4.06
N GLN A 33 8.34 2.41 -3.01
CA GLN A 33 9.12 1.23 -2.64
C GLN A 33 8.56 0.68 -1.33
N LEU A 34 8.40 -0.64 -1.23
CA LEU A 34 8.07 -1.28 0.05
C LEU A 34 9.33 -1.33 0.92
N GLU A 35 9.31 -0.66 2.06
CA GLU A 35 10.44 -0.61 3.00
C GLU A 35 10.36 -1.71 4.04
N HIS A 36 9.17 -1.94 4.60
CA HIS A 36 8.99 -2.87 5.70
C HIS A 36 7.60 -3.51 5.64
N MET A 37 7.56 -4.80 5.99
CA MET A 37 6.33 -5.53 6.28
C MET A 37 6.43 -6.08 7.70
N ARG A 38 5.42 -5.81 8.54
CA ARG A 38 5.32 -6.38 9.88
C ARG A 38 4.08 -7.26 9.97
N ARG A 39 4.26 -8.49 10.45
CA ARG A 39 3.17 -9.41 10.77
C ARG A 39 3.07 -9.55 12.28
N ALA A 40 1.92 -9.20 12.86
CA ALA A 40 1.61 -9.43 14.26
C ALA A 40 0.75 -10.69 14.40
N VAL A 41 1.11 -11.55 15.35
CA VAL A 41 0.36 -12.80 15.63
C VAL A 41 -0.88 -12.51 16.49
N PHE A 42 -0.86 -11.43 17.28
CA PHE A 42 -2.01 -11.00 18.08
C PHE A 42 -1.97 -9.48 18.34
N PRO A 43 -2.97 -8.69 17.88
CA PRO A 43 -4.01 -9.09 16.94
C PRO A 43 -3.42 -9.55 15.59
N SER A 44 -4.13 -10.40 14.84
CA SER A 44 -3.71 -10.85 13.51
C SER A 44 -3.79 -9.67 12.54
N VAL A 45 -2.70 -8.91 12.48
CA VAL A 45 -2.58 -7.69 11.69
C VAL A 45 -1.32 -7.76 10.86
N ILE A 46 -1.45 -7.36 9.61
CA ILE A 46 -0.33 -7.19 8.71
C ILE A 46 -0.19 -5.71 8.39
N GLU A 47 0.99 -5.16 8.64
CA GLU A 47 1.34 -3.77 8.34
C GLU A 47 2.35 -3.73 7.20
N TYR A 48 2.14 -2.84 6.24
CA TYR A 48 3.08 -2.57 5.14
C TYR A 48 3.44 -1.09 5.11
N PHE A 49 4.72 -0.80 4.96
CA PHE A 49 5.27 0.55 4.91
C PHE A 49 5.88 0.78 3.54
N TYR A 50 5.29 1.71 2.79
CA TYR A 50 5.77 2.13 1.48
C TYR A 50 6.31 3.55 1.53
N PHE A 51 7.36 3.83 0.78
CA PHE A 51 7.99 5.14 0.69
C PHE A 51 8.23 5.54 -0.77
N HIS A 52 7.87 6.76 -1.12
CA HIS A 52 8.21 7.34 -2.41
C HIS A 52 9.47 8.20 -2.27
N PRO A 53 10.63 7.81 -2.85
CA PRO A 53 11.90 8.48 -2.61
C PRO A 53 11.96 9.91 -3.15
N SER A 54 11.35 10.20 -4.30
CA SER A 54 11.34 11.55 -4.86
C SER A 54 10.35 12.48 -4.17
N LEU A 55 9.13 11.99 -3.88
CA LEU A 55 8.05 12.80 -3.30
C LEU A 55 8.08 12.85 -1.78
N HIS A 56 8.89 12.02 -1.12
CA HIS A 56 8.95 11.90 0.35
C HIS A 56 7.57 11.62 0.98
N ILE A 57 6.75 10.82 0.29
CA ILE A 57 5.43 10.38 0.77
C ILE A 57 5.60 9.00 1.40
N GLN A 58 4.98 8.78 2.56
CA GLN A 58 4.89 7.48 3.19
C GLN A 58 3.45 6.97 3.14
N VAL A 59 3.28 5.67 2.89
CA VAL A 59 1.98 4.99 3.00
C VAL A 59 2.13 3.85 3.99
N HIS A 60 1.31 3.88 5.03
CA HIS A 60 1.16 2.79 5.98
C HIS A 60 -0.16 2.08 5.68
N GLU A 61 -0.08 0.84 5.21
CA GLU A 61 -1.21 -0.05 5.06
C GLU A 61 -1.33 -0.94 6.30
N VAL A 62 -2.55 -1.03 6.84
CA VAL A 62 -2.90 -1.92 7.94
C VAL A 62 -4.02 -2.85 7.45
N GLN A 63 -3.73 -4.15 7.44
CA GLN A 63 -4.68 -5.20 7.13
C GLN A 63 -5.10 -5.89 8.43
N GLY A 64 -6.39 -5.78 8.76
CA GLY A 64 -7.00 -6.47 9.90
C GLY A 64 -7.37 -7.92 9.56
N SER A 65 -7.86 -8.66 10.55
CA SER A 65 -8.27 -10.05 10.39
C SER A 65 -9.49 -10.22 9.46
N ASP A 66 -9.33 -11.00 8.39
CA ASP A 66 -10.27 -11.70 7.47
C ASP A 66 -11.57 -11.02 6.98
N THR A 67 -11.97 -9.85 7.50
CA THR A 67 -13.27 -9.23 7.17
C THR A 67 -13.24 -7.70 7.04
N GLU A 68 -12.12 -7.04 7.35
CA GLU A 68 -12.01 -5.59 7.24
C GLU A 68 -11.16 -5.18 6.03
N ALA A 69 -11.69 -4.28 5.20
CA ALA A 69 -10.92 -3.68 4.10
C ALA A 69 -9.65 -3.00 4.63
N SER A 70 -8.55 -3.11 3.88
CA SER A 70 -7.26 -2.50 4.21
C SER A 70 -7.41 -1.01 4.53
N GLN A 71 -6.71 -0.57 5.56
CA GLN A 71 -6.69 0.82 5.98
C GLN A 71 -5.36 1.45 5.56
N PHE A 72 -5.42 2.60 4.89
CA PHE A 72 -4.25 3.30 4.39
C PHE A 72 -4.12 4.66 5.05
N PHE A 73 -2.96 4.91 5.64
CA PHE A 73 -2.56 6.20 6.18
C PHE A 73 -1.46 6.77 5.29
N ILE A 74 -1.74 7.90 4.65
CA ILE A 74 -0.84 8.55 3.69
C ILE A 74 -0.26 9.80 4.36
N PHE A 75 1.05 9.86 4.47
CA PHE A 75 1.78 10.96 5.09
C PHE A 75 2.49 11.75 3.99
N TYR A 76 2.07 13.00 3.79
CA TYR A 76 2.67 13.89 2.80
C TYR A 76 3.79 14.74 3.42
N PRO A 77 4.72 15.24 2.60
CA PRO A 77 5.66 16.28 3.03
C PRO A 77 4.93 17.46 3.66
N GLY A 78 5.48 17.99 4.75
CA GLY A 78 4.87 19.11 5.48
C GLY A 78 3.86 18.71 6.56
N GLY A 79 3.68 17.40 6.80
CA GLY A 79 2.96 16.88 7.98
C GLY A 79 1.46 16.73 7.80
N SER A 80 0.92 16.93 6.60
CA SER A 80 -0.47 16.61 6.30
C SER A 80 -0.67 15.10 6.14
N THR A 81 -1.83 14.61 6.55
CA THR A 81 -2.18 13.19 6.49
C THR A 81 -3.51 12.99 5.78
N ALA A 82 -3.62 11.90 5.02
CA ALA A 82 -4.88 11.45 4.44
C ALA A 82 -5.15 10.00 4.83
N PHE A 83 -6.44 9.67 4.85
CA PHE A 83 -6.93 8.33 5.11
C PHE A 83 -7.70 7.80 3.90
N ALA A 84 -7.50 6.52 3.61
CA ALA A 84 -8.28 5.75 2.65
C ALA A 84 -8.64 4.39 3.23
N LYS A 85 -9.88 3.97 3.04
CA LYS A 85 -10.36 2.63 3.38
C LYS A 85 -10.59 1.83 2.10
N GLY A 86 -9.81 0.77 1.92
CA GLY A 86 -9.83 -0.10 0.75
C GLY A 86 -9.14 0.50 -0.48
N PHE A 87 -8.93 -0.38 -1.46
CA PHE A 87 -8.22 -0.07 -2.71
C PHE A 87 -8.81 1.11 -3.51
N ASP A 88 -10.14 1.21 -3.62
CA ASP A 88 -10.79 2.25 -4.42
C ASP A 88 -10.52 3.67 -3.88
N GLN A 89 -10.61 3.85 -2.56
CA GLN A 89 -10.31 5.14 -1.94
C GLN A 89 -8.83 5.48 -2.07
N LEU A 90 -7.94 4.48 -1.99
CA LEU A 90 -6.50 4.68 -2.18
C LEU A 90 -6.22 5.22 -3.59
N GLN A 91 -6.81 4.60 -4.62
CA GLN A 91 -6.70 5.07 -6.01
C GLN A 91 -7.20 6.51 -6.16
N GLN A 92 -8.33 6.85 -5.54
CA GLN A 92 -8.86 8.22 -5.57
C GLN A 92 -7.91 9.22 -4.90
N ARG A 93 -7.25 8.86 -3.80
CA ARG A 93 -6.26 9.74 -3.14
C ARG A 93 -5.06 10.01 -4.04
N PHE A 94 -4.60 9.02 -4.79
CA PHE A 94 -3.50 9.22 -5.74
C PHE A 94 -3.95 10.00 -6.99
N ALA A 95 -5.17 9.78 -7.49
CA ALA A 95 -5.72 10.55 -8.61
C ALA A 95 -6.05 12.02 -8.22
N ALA A 96 -6.41 12.27 -6.96
CA ALA A 96 -6.60 13.63 -6.45
C ALA A 96 -5.27 14.34 -6.15
N GLY A 97 -4.22 13.59 -5.79
CA GLY A 97 -2.86 14.12 -5.64
C GLY A 97 -2.21 14.57 -6.95
N THR A 98 -2.63 14.03 -8.10
CA THR A 98 -2.13 14.43 -9.42
C THR A 98 -2.81 15.66 -10.01
N THR A 99 -3.97 16.08 -9.48
CA THR A 99 -4.61 17.35 -9.88
C THR A 99 -4.05 18.58 -9.15
N GLY A 100 -3.25 18.35 -8.10
CA GLY A 100 -2.44 19.36 -7.42
C GLY A 100 -0.94 19.13 -7.65
N ASN A 101 -0.44 19.44 -8.86
CA ASN A 101 0.99 19.69 -9.13
C ASN A 101 2.01 18.55 -8.92
N PHE A 102 1.68 17.29 -9.22
CA PHE A 102 2.72 16.28 -9.48
C PHE A 102 2.34 15.41 -10.69
N ILE A 103 2.97 15.72 -11.83
CA ILE A 103 2.94 14.89 -13.03
C ILE A 103 3.89 13.71 -12.80
N ILE A 104 3.36 12.48 -12.86
CA ILE A 104 4.16 11.27 -12.99
C ILE A 104 3.86 10.73 -14.39
N TYR A 105 4.92 10.59 -15.19
CA TYR A 105 4.89 10.12 -16.59
C TYR A 105 4.56 8.63 -16.71
#